data_AF-A0A7C3XTW7-F1
#
_entry.id   AF-A0A7C3XTW7-F1
#
_cell.length_a   1.000
_cell.length_b   1.000
_cell.length_c   1.000
_cell.angle_alpha   90.00
_cell.angle_beta   90.00
_cell.angle_gamma   90.00
#
_symmetry.space_group_name_H-M   'P 1'
#
loop_
_entity.id
_entity.type
_entity.pdbx_description
1 polymer ?
#
loop_
_entity_poly.entity_id
_entity_poly.type
_entity_poly.pdbx_seq_one_letter_code
_entity_poly.pdbx_strand_id
1 'polypeptide(L)'
;MVAVGEWFKLPRLGKEFFVSLMKAGLVYDKSKGFKADANSNLMAISSILKRALGEDFEFVPRCFTCNSMIECYSCAYYLICDVKSSTSSCLCDNCISNEDAFAIYNKTLMKKMS
;
A
#
# COMPACT_ATOMS: atom_id res chain seq x y z
N MET A 1 -5.43 -6.68 -5.18
CA MET A 1 -4.70 -5.85 -4.19
C MET A 1 -3.25 -5.69 -4.60
N VAL A 2 -2.61 -4.59 -4.22
CA VAL A 2 -1.19 -4.31 -4.47
C VAL A 2 -0.59 -3.65 -3.24
N ALA A 3 0.66 -3.98 -2.89
CA ALA A 3 1.32 -3.33 -1.77
C ALA A 3 1.73 -1.88 -2.11
N VAL A 4 1.58 -0.95 -1.16
CA VAL A 4 2.06 0.43 -1.33
C VAL A 4 3.57 0.42 -1.61
N GLY A 5 4.00 1.20 -2.60
CA GLY A 5 5.40 1.27 -3.05
C GLY A 5 5.81 0.21 -4.08
N GLU A 6 4.97 -0.78 -4.37
CA GLU A 6 5.24 -1.79 -5.41
C GLU A 6 4.80 -1.33 -6.81
N TRP A 7 5.52 -1.84 -7.81
CA TRP A 7 5.13 -1.68 -9.21
C TRP A 7 4.09 -2.73 -9.60
N PHE A 8 3.06 -2.30 -10.32
CA PHE A 8 2.00 -3.18 -10.83
C PHE A 8 1.57 -2.78 -12.24
N LYS A 9 0.94 -3.70 -12.96
CA LYS A 9 0.42 -3.45 -14.32
C LYS A 9 -1.09 -3.38 -14.30
N LEU A 10 -1.63 -2.51 -15.14
CA LEU A 10 -3.06 -2.38 -15.41
C LEU A 10 -3.31 -2.65 -16.89
N PRO A 11 -4.50 -3.16 -17.26
CA PRO A 11 -4.94 -3.14 -18.65
C PRO A 11 -5.05 -1.70 -19.16
N ARG A 12 -5.25 -1.53 -20.47
CA ARG A 12 -5.38 -0.20 -21.07
C ARG A 12 -6.72 0.42 -20.66
N LEU A 13 -6.68 1.38 -19.73
CA LEU A 13 -7.89 2.00 -19.16
C LEU A 13 -8.44 3.20 -19.95
N GLY A 14 -7.80 3.60 -21.05
CA GLY A 14 -8.17 4.82 -21.79
C GLY A 14 -7.63 6.12 -21.15
N LYS A 15 -7.73 7.22 -21.91
CA LYS A 15 -7.05 8.49 -21.57
C LYS A 15 -7.61 9.13 -20.30
N GLU A 16 -8.93 9.12 -20.13
CA GLU A 16 -9.61 9.76 -18.99
C GLU A 16 -9.19 9.17 -17.65
N PHE A 17 -9.27 7.84 -17.53
CA PHE A 17 -8.86 7.13 -16.31
C PHE A 17 -7.36 7.29 -16.06
N PHE A 18 -6.52 7.17 -17.10
CA PHE A 18 -5.09 7.39 -16.97
C PHE A 18 -4.76 8.77 -16.39
N VAL A 19 -5.32 9.85 -16.96
CA VAL A 19 -5.10 11.21 -16.45
C VAL A 19 -5.59 11.36 -15.02
N SER A 20 -6.74 10.76 -14.68
CA SER A 20 -7.31 10.84 -13.33
C SER A 20 -6.42 10.13 -12.30
N LEU A 21 -5.85 8.97 -12.65
CA LEU A 21 -4.90 8.23 -11.81
C LEU A 21 -3.64 9.05 -11.56
N MET A 22 -3.08 9.70 -12.59
CA MET A 22 -1.89 10.55 -12.43
C MET A 22 -2.18 11.76 -11.53
N LYS A 23 -3.36 12.40 -11.67
CA LYS A 23 -3.80 13.49 -10.78
C LYS A 23 -3.97 13.07 -9.33
N ALA A 24 -4.33 11.80 -9.09
CA ALA A 24 -4.41 11.23 -7.76
C ALA A 24 -3.04 10.80 -7.18
N GLY A 25 -1.94 11.06 -7.90
CA GLY A 25 -0.57 10.83 -7.44
C GLY A 25 0.03 9.48 -7.85
N LEU A 26 -0.67 8.67 -8.66
CA LEU A 26 -0.12 7.40 -9.13
C LEU A 26 1.05 7.67 -10.09
N VAL A 27 2.21 7.09 -9.80
CA VAL A 27 3.41 7.20 -10.64
C VAL A 27 3.33 6.20 -11.79
N TYR A 28 3.74 6.60 -12.98
CA TYR A 28 3.81 5.73 -14.16
C TYR A 28 5.22 5.67 -14.75
N ASP A 29 5.66 4.46 -15.05
CA ASP A 29 6.87 4.15 -15.80
C ASP A 29 6.52 3.18 -16.92
N LYS A 30 7.00 3.45 -18.14
CA LYS A 30 6.65 2.66 -19.33
C LYS A 30 7.09 1.19 -19.23
N SER A 31 8.18 0.90 -18.52
CA SER A 31 8.74 -0.45 -18.37
C SER A 31 8.16 -1.20 -17.15
N LYS A 32 7.89 -0.48 -16.06
CA LYS A 32 7.48 -1.06 -14.77
C LYS A 32 5.97 -1.03 -14.54
N GLY A 33 5.25 -0.11 -15.18
CA GLY A 33 3.82 0.10 -15.00
C GLY A 33 3.52 1.23 -14.02
N PHE A 34 2.66 0.97 -13.04
CA PHE A 34 2.17 1.95 -12.08
C PHE A 34 2.72 1.69 -10.69
N LYS A 35 2.85 2.74 -9.88
CA LYS A 35 3.22 2.64 -8.46
C LYS A 35 2.50 3.73 -7.66
N ALA A 36 1.91 3.34 -6.53
CA ALA A 36 1.46 4.29 -5.52
C ALA A 36 2.57 4.47 -4.48
N ASP A 37 2.91 5.70 -4.13
CA ASP A 37 3.91 6.06 -3.12
C ASP A 37 3.27 6.80 -1.93
N ALA A 38 4.12 7.30 -1.01
CA ALA A 38 3.67 7.98 0.20
C ALA A 38 2.88 9.27 -0.05
N ASN A 39 2.96 9.85 -1.25
CA ASN A 39 2.24 11.08 -1.62
C ASN A 39 0.96 10.78 -2.41
N SER A 40 0.70 9.51 -2.72
CA SER A 40 -0.46 9.09 -3.51
C SER A 40 -1.74 9.13 -2.67
N ASN A 41 -2.83 9.63 -3.25
CA ASN A 41 -4.15 9.54 -2.64
C ASN A 41 -4.75 8.15 -2.90
N LEU A 42 -4.41 7.19 -2.03
CA LEU A 42 -4.78 5.78 -2.18
C LEU A 42 -6.29 5.59 -2.30
N MET A 43 -7.08 6.33 -1.52
CA MET A 43 -8.54 6.25 -1.56
C MET A 43 -9.10 6.69 -2.92
N ALA A 44 -8.62 7.82 -3.45
CA ALA A 44 -9.02 8.30 -4.77
C ALA A 44 -8.61 7.33 -5.87
N ILE A 45 -7.38 6.79 -5.83
CA ILE A 45 -6.89 5.82 -6.81
C ILE A 45 -7.74 4.55 -6.78
N SER A 46 -7.99 3.97 -5.61
CA SER A 46 -8.84 2.79 -5.44
C SER A 46 -10.25 3.01 -6.01
N SER A 47 -10.85 4.19 -5.77
CA SER A 47 -12.14 4.57 -6.33
C SER A 47 -12.13 4.68 -7.87
N ILE A 48 -11.09 5.29 -8.43
CA ILE A 48 -10.92 5.41 -9.89
C ILE A 48 -10.74 4.03 -10.53
N LEU A 49 -9.90 3.17 -9.94
CA LEU A 49 -9.65 1.82 -10.43
C LEU A 49 -10.90 0.93 -10.33
N LYS A 50 -11.67 1.04 -9.25
CA LYS A 50 -12.96 0.36 -9.12
C LYS A 50 -13.91 0.71 -10.26
N ARG A 51 -14.00 2.00 -10.59
CA ARG A 51 -14.81 2.46 -11.73
C ARG A 51 -14.28 1.99 -13.08
N ALA A 52 -12.96 1.93 -13.24
CA ALA A 52 -12.32 1.57 -14.51
C ALA A 52 -12.32 0.05 -14.78
N LEU A 53 -12.19 -0.76 -13.73
CA LEU A 53 -12.06 -2.21 -13.82
C LEU A 53 -13.39 -2.94 -13.55
N GLY A 54 -14.32 -2.31 -12.83
CA GLY A 54 -15.57 -2.95 -12.39
C GLY A 54 -15.42 -3.85 -11.17
N GLU A 55 -14.25 -3.91 -10.54
CA GLU A 55 -13.93 -4.74 -9.37
C GLU A 55 -13.22 -3.92 -8.28
N ASP A 56 -13.26 -4.39 -7.03
CA ASP A 56 -12.58 -3.71 -5.93
C ASP A 56 -11.05 -3.78 -6.08
N PHE A 57 -10.41 -2.62 -5.96
CA PHE A 57 -8.95 -2.49 -5.97
C PHE A 57 -8.46 -1.85 -4.67
N GLU A 58 -7.69 -2.61 -3.89
CA GLU A 58 -7.17 -2.17 -2.60
C GLU A 58 -5.64 -2.09 -2.59
N PHE A 59 -5.12 -1.01 -2.00
CA PHE A 59 -3.73 -0.91 -1.61
C PHE A 59 -3.55 -1.39 -0.18
N VAL A 60 -2.54 -2.23 0.04
CA VAL A 60 -2.23 -2.79 1.36
C VAL A 60 -0.84 -2.35 1.83
N PRO A 61 -0.66 -2.05 3.12
CA PRO A 61 0.67 -1.79 3.66
C PRO A 61 1.47 -3.10 3.75
N ARG A 62 2.80 -2.97 3.86
CA ARG A 62 3.68 -4.09 4.20
C ARG A 62 4.00 -4.08 5.69
N CYS A 63 4.26 -5.27 6.22
CA CYS A 63 4.82 -5.42 7.55
C CYS A 63 6.22 -4.83 7.61
N PHE A 64 6.49 -3.92 8.54
CA PHE A 64 7.78 -3.26 8.69
C PHE A 64 8.92 -4.24 8.94
N THR A 65 8.65 -5.32 9.69
CA THR A 65 9.64 -6.32 10.13
C THR A 65 9.83 -7.44 9.12
N CYS A 66 8.75 -8.10 8.69
CA CYS A 66 8.82 -9.29 7.83
C CYS A 66 8.46 -9.04 6.35
N ASN A 67 8.06 -7.82 5.99
CA ASN A 67 7.70 -7.41 4.63
C ASN A 67 6.46 -8.11 4.01
N SER A 68 5.72 -8.92 4.79
CA SER A 68 4.46 -9.53 4.35
C SER A 68 3.42 -8.45 4.05
N MET A 69 2.49 -8.72 3.12
CA MET A 69 1.33 -7.85 2.93
C MET A 69 0.40 -7.96 4.15
N ILE A 70 -0.19 -6.83 4.55
CA ILE A 70 -1.13 -6.78 5.68
C ILE A 70 -2.52 -6.49 5.14
N GLU A 71 -3.43 -7.42 5.39
CA GLU A 71 -4.84 -7.27 5.07
C GLU A 71 -5.49 -6.36 6.11
N CYS A 72 -5.82 -5.13 5.74
CA CYS A 72 -6.33 -4.14 6.71
C CYS A 72 -7.64 -4.58 7.36
N TYR A 73 -8.49 -5.32 6.66
CA TYR A 73 -9.78 -5.79 7.19
C TYR A 73 -9.66 -6.81 8.32
N SER A 74 -8.53 -7.53 8.41
CA SER A 74 -8.28 -8.48 9.50
C SER A 74 -7.53 -7.84 10.68
N CYS A 75 -7.12 -6.58 10.55
CA CYS A 75 -6.36 -5.87 11.58
C CYS A 75 -7.26 -5.46 12.75
N ALA A 76 -6.78 -5.70 13.98
CA ALA A 76 -7.48 -5.29 15.21
C ALA A 76 -7.79 -3.78 15.29
N TYR A 77 -7.05 -2.96 14.54
CA TYR A 77 -7.20 -1.50 14.51
C TYR A 77 -8.04 -0.98 13.34
N TYR A 78 -8.60 -1.85 12.49
CA TYR A 78 -9.29 -1.47 11.24
C TYR A 78 -10.29 -0.31 11.37
N LEU A 79 -11.09 -0.30 12.44
CA LEU A 79 -12.14 0.69 12.64
C LEU A 79 -11.63 2.08 13.07
N ILE A 80 -10.42 2.17 13.61
CA ILE A 80 -9.84 3.40 14.16
C ILE A 80 -8.57 3.84 13.45
N CYS A 81 -8.04 3.03 12.54
CA CYS A 81 -6.80 3.29 11.86
C CYS A 81 -7.04 4.06 10.56
N ASP A 82 -6.47 5.26 10.45
CA ASP A 82 -6.53 6.09 9.25
C ASP A 82 -5.46 5.68 8.21
N VAL A 83 -5.16 4.38 8.07
CA VAL A 83 -4.19 3.86 7.07
C VAL A 83 -4.60 4.25 5.64
N LYS A 84 -5.85 4.65 5.43
CA LYS A 84 -6.33 5.22 4.17
C LYS A 84 -5.59 6.52 3.78
N SER A 85 -4.79 7.13 4.67
CA SER A 85 -4.16 8.45 4.45
C SER A 85 -2.66 8.58 4.72
N SER A 86 -1.99 7.74 5.53
CA SER A 86 -0.73 8.21 6.16
C SER A 86 0.46 7.26 6.36
N THR A 87 0.33 5.93 6.26
CA THR A 87 1.48 5.03 6.54
C THR A 87 1.69 3.94 5.48
N SER A 88 2.92 3.85 4.97
CA SER A 88 3.35 2.85 3.98
C SER A 88 3.69 1.49 4.61
N SER A 89 3.71 1.41 5.94
CA SER A 89 4.09 0.21 6.69
C SER A 89 3.35 0.08 8.01
N CYS A 90 2.95 -1.14 8.36
CA CYS A 90 2.33 -1.52 9.63
C CYS A 90 3.11 -2.69 10.27
N LEU A 91 2.69 -3.19 11.44
CA LEU A 91 3.14 -4.49 11.96
C LEU A 91 2.01 -5.51 11.78
N CYS A 92 2.32 -6.71 11.28
CA CYS A 92 1.35 -7.79 11.20
C CYS A 92 1.18 -8.49 12.55
N ASP A 93 0.05 -9.18 12.75
CA ASP A 93 -0.28 -9.87 14.00
C ASP A 93 0.83 -10.84 14.45
N ASN A 94 1.39 -11.61 13.51
CA ASN A 94 2.49 -12.53 13.82
C ASN A 94 3.76 -11.83 14.36
N CYS A 95 4.02 -10.60 13.93
CA CYS A 95 5.21 -9.86 14.36
C CYS A 95 4.98 -9.06 15.63
N ILE A 96 3.76 -8.58 15.88
CA ILE A 96 3.44 -7.86 17.12
C ILE A 96 3.25 -8.83 18.30
N SER A 97 2.74 -10.04 18.06
CA SER A 97 2.56 -11.08 19.08
C SER A 97 3.85 -11.87 19.40
N ASN A 98 4.97 -11.56 18.76
CA ASN A 98 6.24 -12.21 19.03
C ASN A 98 6.82 -11.69 20.37
N GLU A 99 7.32 -12.59 21.22
CA GLU A 99 7.91 -12.20 22.52
C GLU A 99 9.11 -11.24 22.36
N ASP A 100 9.85 -11.38 21.26
CA ASP A 100 10.98 -10.52 20.88
C ASP A 100 10.59 -9.38 19.91
N ALA A 101 9.29 -9.06 19.78
CA ALA A 101 8.79 -8.09 18.79
C ALA A 101 9.55 -6.76 18.81
N PHE A 102 9.82 -6.22 20.00
CA PHE A 102 10.55 -4.96 20.17
C PHE A 102 12.00 -5.06 19.69
N ALA A 103 12.69 -6.16 20.01
CA ALA A 103 14.07 -6.38 19.59
C ALA A 103 14.16 -6.55 18.07
N ILE A 104 13.25 -7.31 17.47
CA ILE A 104 13.16 -7.51 16.01
C ILE A 104 12.87 -6.18 15.31
N TYR A 105 11.92 -5.40 15.82
CA TYR A 105 11.58 -4.09 15.31
C TYR A 105 12.81 -3.16 15.32
N ASN A 106 13.49 -3.02 16.47
CA ASN A 106 14.65 -2.16 16.59
C ASN A 106 15.79 -2.57 15.66
N LYS A 107 16.09 -3.88 15.58
CA LYS A 107 17.10 -4.40 14.66
C LYS A 107 16.77 -4.04 13.20
N THR A 108 15.50 -4.14 12.83
CA THR A 108 15.03 -3.82 11.47
C THR A 108 15.09 -2.32 11.20
N LEU A 109 14.71 -1.50 12.18
CA LEU A 109 14.78 -0.04 12.11
C LEU A 109 16.22 0.42 11.91
N MET A 110 17.17 -0.08 12.72
CA MET A 110 18.59 0.25 12.59
C MET A 110 19.13 -0.11 11.21
N LYS A 111 18.75 -1.27 10.66
CA LYS A 111 19.16 -1.69 9.30
C LYS A 111 18.59 -0.81 8.18
N LYS A 112 17.43 -0.19 8.37
CA LYS A 112 16.80 0.70 7.36
C LYS A 112 17.34 2.14 7.44
N MET A 113 18.00 2.52 8.53
CA MET A 113 18.60 3.85 8.72
C MET A 113 20.07 3.93 8.29
N SER A 114 20.74 2.78 8.12
CA SER A 114 22.09 2.65 7.57
C SER A 114 22.08 2.62 6.05
#